data_AF-A0A4Q6AZD9-F1
#
_entry.id   AF-A0A4Q6AZD9-F1
#
_cell.length_a   1.000
_cell.length_b   1.000
_cell.length_c   1.000
_cell.angle_alpha   90.00
_cell.angle_beta   90.00
_cell.angle_gamma   90.00
#
_symmetry.space_group_name_H-M   'P 1'
#
loop_
_entity.id
_entity.type
_entity.pdbx_description
1 polymer ?
#
loop_
_entity_poly.entity_id
_entity_poly.type
_entity_poly.pdbx_seq_one_letter_code
_entity_poly.pdbx_strand_id
1 'polypeptide(L)'
;MQLPEWYAVDQFPALEAFIAQWPKGMPLAVEFRHPSWFQGPMLLDPVINFLYKNKLATVITDTPGRRDVVHMSLTYPSLLLRFMGVFPSKNDQIRLKAWLNRLEDWAHAGMDSIYVAVHQERNGSIPQTIDFMQRYLHGKKFEGLVESASEEDESSSSFGKDDDDEEVLVLR
;
A
#
# COMPACT_ATOMS: atom_id res chain seq x y z
N MET A 1 -8.41 5.02 0.89
CA MET A 1 -9.81 4.53 0.98
C MET A 1 -9.83 3.06 0.61
N GLN A 2 -10.30 2.21 1.52
CA GLN A 2 -10.50 0.79 1.23
C GLN A 2 -11.94 0.54 0.79
N LEU A 3 -12.12 -0.09 -0.37
CA LEU A 3 -13.45 -0.54 -0.82
C LEU A 3 -13.82 -1.85 -0.11
N PRO A 4 -15.09 -2.03 0.31
CA PRO A 4 -15.51 -3.25 0.98
C PRO A 4 -15.52 -4.44 0.01
N GLU A 5 -15.48 -5.67 0.54
CA GLU A 5 -15.36 -6.88 -0.28
C GLU A 5 -16.52 -7.11 -1.23
N TRP A 6 -17.73 -6.65 -0.90
CA TRP A 6 -18.89 -6.75 -1.78
C TRP A 6 -18.88 -5.70 -2.90
N TYR A 7 -17.98 -4.73 -2.86
CA TYR A 7 -17.93 -3.65 -3.83
C TYR A 7 -17.28 -4.13 -5.13
N ALA A 8 -18.11 -4.50 -6.11
CA ALA A 8 -17.69 -5.11 -7.36
C ALA A 8 -17.64 -4.11 -8.53
N VAL A 9 -17.16 -4.57 -9.68
CA VAL A 9 -16.87 -3.72 -10.87
C VAL A 9 -18.13 -3.11 -11.48
N ASP A 10 -19.30 -3.72 -11.28
CA ASP A 10 -20.60 -3.17 -11.67
C ASP A 10 -20.92 -1.85 -10.95
N GLN A 11 -20.28 -1.59 -9.81
CA GLN A 11 -20.39 -0.35 -9.05
C GLN A 11 -19.36 0.70 -9.48
N PHE A 12 -18.55 0.46 -10.51
CA PHE A 12 -17.56 1.41 -11.01
C PHE A 12 -18.14 2.81 -11.31
N PRO A 13 -19.34 2.98 -11.90
CA PRO A 13 -19.93 4.30 -12.08
C PRO A 13 -20.14 5.08 -10.76
N ALA A 14 -20.41 4.38 -9.65
CA ALA A 14 -20.56 5.02 -8.35
C ALA A 14 -19.20 5.48 -7.80
N LEU A 15 -18.13 4.70 -8.03
CA LEU A 15 -16.76 5.12 -7.70
C LEU A 15 -16.36 6.36 -8.52
N GLU A 16 -16.67 6.38 -9.81
CA GLU A 16 -16.41 7.56 -10.66
C GLU A 16 -17.13 8.81 -10.12
N ALA A 17 -18.41 8.68 -9.76
CA ALA A 17 -19.19 9.77 -9.21
C ALA A 17 -18.68 10.27 -7.83
N PHE A 18 -18.18 9.36 -7.00
CA PHE A 18 -17.54 9.70 -5.72
C PHE A 18 -16.25 10.49 -5.94
N ILE A 19 -15.36 9.99 -6.80
CA ILE A 19 -14.07 10.65 -7.10
C ILE A 19 -14.27 12.01 -7.75
N ALA A 20 -15.29 12.19 -8.58
CA ALA A 20 -15.62 13.49 -9.17
C ALA A 20 -15.95 14.57 -8.13
N GLN A 21 -16.40 14.16 -6.93
CA GLN A 21 -16.71 15.04 -5.80
C GLN A 21 -15.58 15.09 -4.76
N TRP A 22 -14.54 14.26 -4.92
CA TRP A 22 -13.42 14.25 -4.00
C TRP A 22 -12.68 15.61 -4.04
N PRO A 23 -12.30 16.19 -2.88
CA PRO A 23 -11.63 17.48 -2.85
C PRO A 23 -10.36 17.50 -3.71
N LYS A 24 -10.29 18.47 -4.63
CA LYS A 24 -9.11 18.66 -5.48
C LYS A 24 -7.90 18.97 -4.62
N GLY A 25 -6.78 18.28 -4.89
CA GLY A 25 -5.53 18.46 -4.16
C GLY A 25 -5.41 17.63 -2.89
N MET A 26 -6.45 16.90 -2.47
CA MET A 26 -6.34 15.92 -1.39
C MET A 26 -5.86 14.57 -1.95
N PRO A 27 -4.68 14.05 -1.52
CA PRO A 27 -4.18 12.76 -1.97
C PRO A 27 -5.17 11.64 -1.66
N LEU A 28 -5.30 10.68 -2.57
CA LEU A 28 -6.14 9.52 -2.38
C LEU A 28 -5.51 8.29 -3.02
N ALA A 29 -5.41 7.23 -2.22
CA ALA A 29 -5.12 5.88 -2.67
C ALA A 29 -6.38 5.00 -2.53
N VAL A 30 -6.66 4.16 -3.52
CA VAL A 30 -7.83 3.26 -3.52
C VAL A 30 -7.40 1.80 -3.42
N GLU A 31 -7.98 1.07 -2.47
CA GLU A 31 -7.80 -0.38 -2.32
C GLU A 31 -9.00 -1.13 -2.88
N PHE A 32 -8.75 -2.07 -3.80
CA PHE A 32 -9.76 -2.93 -4.38
C PHE A 32 -9.69 -4.31 -3.74
N ARG A 33 -10.83 -4.87 -3.32
CA ARG A 33 -10.86 -6.16 -2.58
C ARG A 33 -11.77 -7.22 -3.20
N HIS A 34 -12.58 -6.85 -4.19
CA HIS A 34 -13.42 -7.80 -4.91
C HIS A 34 -12.70 -8.33 -6.16
N PRO A 35 -12.70 -9.65 -6.43
CA PRO A 35 -11.96 -10.24 -7.56
C PRO A 35 -12.33 -9.68 -8.94
N SER A 36 -13.54 -9.14 -9.13
CA SER A 36 -13.99 -8.59 -10.41
C SER A 36 -13.20 -7.36 -10.88
N TRP A 37 -12.42 -6.72 -10.00
CA TRP A 37 -11.58 -5.57 -10.36
C TRP A 37 -10.31 -5.97 -11.10
N PHE A 38 -9.96 -7.25 -11.11
CA PHE A 38 -8.65 -7.74 -11.51
C PHE A 38 -8.70 -8.58 -12.79
N GLN A 39 -7.66 -8.43 -13.59
CA GLN A 39 -7.34 -9.29 -14.73
C GLN A 39 -5.91 -9.81 -14.55
N GLY A 40 -5.81 -10.99 -13.92
CA GLY A 40 -4.51 -11.52 -13.50
C GLY A 40 -3.84 -10.59 -12.49
N PRO A 41 -2.55 -10.22 -12.67
CA PRO A 41 -1.82 -9.39 -11.71
C PRO A 41 -2.11 -7.88 -11.87
N MET A 42 -3.15 -7.48 -12.59
CA MET A 42 -3.46 -6.08 -12.88
C MET A 42 -4.92 -5.77 -12.55
N LEU A 43 -5.21 -4.50 -12.24
CA LEU A 43 -6.57 -3.97 -12.32
C LEU A 43 -7.03 -3.95 -13.79
N LEU A 44 -8.34 -3.93 -14.01
CA LEU A 44 -8.91 -3.78 -15.35
C LEU A 44 -8.46 -2.47 -16.01
N ASP A 45 -8.18 -2.50 -17.32
CA ASP A 45 -7.69 -1.33 -18.07
C ASP A 45 -8.55 -0.06 -17.92
N PRO A 46 -9.90 -0.12 -17.93
CA PRO A 46 -10.72 1.07 -17.70
C PRO A 46 -10.48 1.71 -16.34
N VAL A 47 -10.23 0.89 -15.32
CA VAL A 47 -9.98 1.31 -13.93
C VAL A 47 -8.59 1.95 -13.84
N ILE A 48 -7.56 1.31 -14.40
CA ILE A 48 -6.20 1.87 -14.46
C ILE A 48 -6.23 3.24 -15.15
N ASN A 49 -6.87 3.34 -16.31
CA ASN A 49 -6.96 4.60 -17.07
C ASN A 49 -7.70 5.69 -16.28
N PHE A 50 -8.77 5.33 -15.58
CA PHE A 50 -9.52 6.25 -14.74
C PHE A 50 -8.67 6.78 -13.58
N LEU A 51 -8.01 5.88 -12.83
CA LEU A 51 -7.15 6.26 -11.70
C LEU A 51 -5.98 7.15 -12.16
N TYR A 52 -5.33 6.80 -13.28
CA TYR A 52 -4.25 7.59 -13.86
C TYR A 52 -4.70 9.00 -14.23
N LYS A 53 -5.81 9.15 -14.96
CA LYS A 53 -6.35 10.46 -15.36
C LYS A 53 -6.72 11.34 -14.16
N ASN A 54 -7.19 10.72 -13.08
CA ASN A 54 -7.59 11.42 -11.85
C ASN A 54 -6.44 11.56 -10.85
N LYS A 55 -5.20 11.18 -11.21
CA LYS A 55 -4.02 11.30 -10.34
C LYS A 55 -4.19 10.55 -9.01
N LEU A 56 -4.79 9.37 -9.07
CA LEU A 56 -5.08 8.54 -7.90
C LEU A 56 -4.04 7.44 -7.75
N ALA A 57 -3.51 7.29 -6.54
CA ALA A 57 -2.66 6.18 -6.16
C ALA A 57 -3.48 4.90 -5.95
N THR A 58 -2.80 3.76 -5.94
CA THR A 58 -3.38 2.47 -5.57
C THR A 58 -2.91 2.05 -4.19
N VAL A 59 -3.74 1.24 -3.52
CA VAL A 59 -3.30 0.44 -2.39
C VAL A 59 -3.16 -0.99 -2.89
N ILE A 60 -1.95 -1.54 -2.79
CA ILE A 60 -1.71 -2.96 -3.04
C ILE A 60 -1.70 -3.66 -1.68
N THR A 61 -2.60 -4.62 -1.47
CA THR A 61 -2.66 -5.38 -0.23
C THR A 61 -2.13 -6.79 -0.46
N ASP A 62 -1.06 -7.18 0.24
CA ASP A 62 -0.57 -8.56 0.26
C ASP A 62 -1.04 -9.25 1.55
N THR A 63 -2.01 -10.16 1.40
CA THR A 63 -2.57 -10.97 2.49
C THR A 63 -2.38 -12.47 2.22
N PRO A 64 -1.97 -13.28 3.21
CA PRO A 64 -1.95 -14.73 3.10
C PRO A 64 -3.30 -15.27 2.60
N GLY A 65 -3.27 -16.15 1.60
CA GLY A 65 -4.48 -16.79 1.07
C GLY A 65 -5.34 -15.93 0.14
N ARG A 66 -5.06 -14.62 -0.03
CA ARG A 66 -5.82 -13.71 -0.90
C ARG A 66 -5.02 -13.20 -2.10
N ARG A 67 -4.34 -14.12 -2.78
CA ARG A 67 -3.55 -13.81 -4.00
C ARG A 67 -4.41 -13.37 -5.19
N ASP A 68 -5.70 -13.67 -5.15
CA ASP A 68 -6.72 -13.28 -6.13
C ASP A 68 -6.91 -11.77 -6.25
N VAL A 69 -6.50 -11.00 -5.24
CA VAL A 69 -6.66 -9.53 -5.19
C VAL A 69 -5.34 -8.78 -5.00
N VAL A 70 -4.21 -9.46 -5.13
CA VAL A 70 -2.89 -8.81 -5.19
C VAL A 70 -2.61 -8.41 -6.64
N HIS A 71 -2.27 -7.15 -6.87
CA HIS A 71 -1.99 -6.61 -8.19
C HIS A 71 -0.69 -5.79 -8.24
N MET A 72 -0.29 -5.36 -9.44
CA MET A 72 0.95 -4.63 -9.72
C MET A 72 0.67 -3.32 -10.48
N SER A 73 -0.53 -2.76 -10.33
CA SER A 73 -0.98 -1.59 -11.08
C SER A 73 -0.51 -0.31 -10.41
N LEU A 74 0.40 0.40 -11.07
CA LEU A 74 0.87 1.72 -10.68
C LEU A 74 0.18 2.77 -11.56
N THR A 75 -0.57 3.68 -10.94
CA THR A 75 -1.40 4.68 -11.63
C THR A 75 -0.98 6.12 -11.34
N TYR A 76 -0.09 6.31 -10.38
CA TYR A 76 0.42 7.60 -9.92
C TYR A 76 1.84 7.38 -9.38
N PRO A 77 2.74 8.39 -9.34
CA PRO A 77 4.09 8.23 -8.76
C PRO A 77 4.06 8.12 -7.23
N SER A 78 2.96 7.63 -6.66
CA SER A 78 2.85 7.24 -5.26
C SER A 78 2.02 5.96 -5.12
N LEU A 79 2.41 5.13 -4.15
CA LEU A 79 1.82 3.82 -3.88
C LEU A 79 1.75 3.59 -2.37
N LEU A 80 0.68 2.91 -1.91
CA LEU A 80 0.65 2.30 -0.58
C LEU A 80 0.66 0.76 -0.72
N LEU A 81 1.66 0.10 -0.17
CA LEU A 81 1.67 -1.35 0.05
C LEU A 81 1.16 -1.62 1.47
N ARG A 82 0.08 -2.38 1.62
CA ARG A 82 -0.38 -2.92 2.90
C ARG A 82 0.06 -4.38 3.01
N PHE A 83 0.99 -4.66 3.91
CA PHE A 83 1.50 -6.02 4.13
C PHE A 83 0.84 -6.63 5.36
N MET A 84 0.06 -7.69 5.17
CA MET A 84 -0.49 -8.49 6.27
C MET A 84 0.43 -9.71 6.50
N GLY A 85 0.90 -9.88 7.73
CA GLY A 85 1.83 -10.94 8.11
C GLY A 85 1.58 -11.57 9.48
N VAL A 86 2.36 -12.61 9.73
CA VAL A 86 2.51 -13.36 10.98
C VAL A 86 4.03 -13.55 11.24
N PHE A 87 4.75 -12.43 11.32
CA PHE A 87 6.18 -12.38 11.54
C PHE A 87 6.53 -12.96 12.94
N PRO A 88 7.62 -13.76 13.08
CA PRO A 88 8.73 -14.00 12.15
C PRO A 88 8.61 -15.23 11.24
N SER A 89 7.42 -15.52 10.70
CA SER A 89 7.23 -16.61 9.74
C SER A 89 8.24 -16.57 8.58
N LYS A 90 8.78 -17.76 8.21
CA LYS A 90 9.67 -17.91 7.05
C LYS A 90 9.00 -17.46 5.75
N ASN A 91 7.69 -17.68 5.62
CA ASN A 91 6.94 -17.25 4.44
C ASN A 91 6.85 -15.72 4.34
N ASP A 92 6.72 -15.02 5.46
CA ASP A 92 6.69 -13.56 5.46
C ASP A 92 8.06 -12.97 5.16
N GLN A 93 9.13 -13.56 5.69
CA GLN A 93 10.48 -13.15 5.31
C GLN A 93 10.72 -13.28 3.79
N ILE A 94 10.19 -14.33 3.16
CA ILE A 94 10.28 -14.51 1.70
C ILE A 94 9.45 -13.45 0.96
N ARG A 95 8.20 -13.23 1.39
CA ARG A 95 7.29 -12.23 0.79
C ARG A 95 7.83 -10.81 0.94
N LEU A 96 8.30 -10.44 2.13
CA LEU A 96 8.89 -9.13 2.41
C LEU A 96 10.11 -8.88 1.53
N LYS A 97 11.05 -9.83 1.43
CA LYS A 97 12.21 -9.68 0.53
C LYS A 97 11.78 -9.49 -0.93
N ALA A 98 10.79 -10.25 -1.40
CA ALA A 98 10.28 -10.10 -2.75
C ALA A 98 9.65 -8.71 -2.98
N TRP A 99 8.88 -8.21 -2.02
CA TRP A 99 8.35 -6.85 -2.06
C TRP A 99 9.44 -5.80 -2.02
N LEU A 100 10.37 -5.85 -1.06
CA LEU A 100 11.44 -4.86 -0.94
C LEU A 100 12.28 -4.74 -2.21
N ASN A 101 12.59 -5.88 -2.86
CA ASN A 101 13.25 -5.85 -4.17
C ASN A 101 12.40 -5.16 -5.23
N ARG A 102 11.09 -5.46 -5.27
CA ARG A 102 10.17 -4.83 -6.22
C ARG A 102 10.02 -3.32 -5.98
N LEU A 103 9.91 -2.91 -4.72
CA LEU A 103 9.76 -1.51 -4.35
C LEU A 103 11.01 -0.71 -4.71
N GLU A 104 12.19 -1.28 -4.51
CA GLU A 104 13.45 -0.72 -4.99
C GLU A 104 13.47 -0.54 -6.51
N ASP A 105 13.06 -1.58 -7.28
CA ASP A 105 12.95 -1.47 -8.73
C ASP A 105 12.01 -0.33 -9.15
N TRP A 106 10.90 -0.16 -8.43
CA TRP A 106 9.93 0.90 -8.70
C TRP A 106 10.42 2.30 -8.29
N ALA A 107 11.13 2.43 -7.16
CA ALA A 107 11.77 3.67 -6.78
C ALA A 107 12.79 4.11 -7.85
N HIS A 108 13.66 3.20 -8.30
CA HIS A 108 14.60 3.48 -9.39
C HIS A 108 13.93 3.79 -10.73
N ALA A 109 12.70 3.29 -10.96
CA ALA A 109 11.90 3.59 -12.14
C ALA A 109 11.15 4.93 -12.07
N GLY A 110 11.29 5.71 -10.99
CA GLY A 110 10.73 7.05 -10.85
C GLY A 110 9.44 7.15 -10.04
N MET A 111 9.20 6.24 -9.10
CA MET A 111 8.17 6.44 -8.07
C MET A 111 8.67 7.46 -7.04
N ASP A 112 7.90 8.53 -6.78
CA ASP A 112 8.29 9.60 -5.85
C ASP A 112 8.12 9.19 -4.38
N SER A 113 7.11 8.37 -4.07
CA SER A 113 6.83 7.97 -2.68
C SER A 113 6.11 6.64 -2.61
N ILE A 114 6.77 5.66 -1.99
CA ILE A 114 6.21 4.33 -1.70
C ILE A 114 6.05 4.22 -0.18
N TYR A 115 4.81 4.04 0.26
CA TYR A 115 4.46 3.80 1.65
C TYR A 115 4.27 2.30 1.87
N VAL A 116 4.80 1.74 2.95
CA VAL A 116 4.59 0.35 3.33
C VAL A 116 4.00 0.31 4.73
N ALA A 117 2.70 0.07 4.82
CA ALA A 117 2.00 -0.17 6.08
C ALA A 117 2.08 -1.65 6.44
N VAL A 118 2.57 -1.95 7.64
CA VAL A 118 2.71 -3.32 8.12
C VAL A 118 1.67 -3.63 9.18
N HIS A 119 0.90 -4.69 8.95
CA HIS A 119 0.06 -5.31 9.96
C HIS A 119 0.57 -6.69 10.31
N GLN A 120 0.49 -7.01 11.60
CA GLN A 120 0.81 -8.31 12.14
C GLN A 120 -0.36 -8.82 12.97
N GLU A 121 -0.62 -10.13 12.94
CA GLU A 121 -1.59 -10.75 13.88
C GLU A 121 -1.24 -10.45 15.34
N ARG A 122 0.05 -10.23 15.62
CA ARG A 122 0.55 -9.79 16.93
C ARG A 122 1.19 -8.41 16.79
N ASN A 123 0.58 -7.38 17.38
CA ASN A 123 1.07 -5.98 17.31
C ASN A 123 2.56 -5.85 17.68
N GLY A 124 3.03 -6.58 18.71
CA GLY A 124 4.44 -6.57 19.11
C GLY A 124 5.45 -7.09 18.07
N SER A 125 5.00 -7.68 16.96
CA SER A 125 5.83 -8.10 15.83
C SER A 125 5.99 -7.00 14.75
N ILE A 126 5.25 -5.90 14.83
CA ILE A 126 5.32 -4.79 13.85
C ILE A 126 6.72 -4.15 13.86
N PRO A 127 7.27 -3.70 15.02
CA PRO A 127 8.61 -3.11 15.04
C PRO A 127 9.71 -4.07 14.55
N GLN A 128 9.56 -5.36 14.84
CA GLN A 128 10.50 -6.40 14.38
C GLN A 128 10.45 -6.59 12.86
N THR A 129 9.28 -6.40 12.27
CA THR A 129 9.08 -6.49 10.82
C THR A 129 9.70 -5.27 10.14
N ILE A 130 9.47 -4.07 10.68
CA ILE A 130 10.07 -2.82 10.19
C ILE A 130 11.59 -2.87 10.30
N ASP A 131 12.14 -3.27 11.46
CA ASP A 131 13.58 -3.46 11.65
C ASP A 131 14.16 -4.46 10.64
N PHE A 132 13.47 -5.59 10.38
CA PHE A 132 13.88 -6.55 9.37
C PHE A 132 13.93 -5.91 7.96
N MET A 133 12.93 -5.11 7.60
CA MET A 133 12.87 -4.42 6.31
C MET A 133 14.00 -3.39 6.16
N GLN A 134 14.22 -2.56 7.18
CA GLN A 134 15.29 -1.56 7.21
C GLN A 134 16.66 -2.22 7.08
N ARG A 135 16.94 -3.26 7.87
CA ARG A 135 18.21 -4.01 7.77
C ARG A 135 18.40 -4.64 6.40
N TYR A 136 17.34 -5.15 5.78
CA TYR A 136 17.42 -5.69 4.43
C TYR A 136 17.79 -4.62 3.41
N LEU A 137 17.11 -3.47 3.42
CA LEU A 137 17.38 -2.35 2.51
C LEU A 137 18.76 -1.72 2.74
N HIS A 138 19.19 -1.56 4.00
CA HIS A 138 20.55 -1.12 4.34
C HIS A 138 21.61 -2.09 3.82
N GLY A 139 21.38 -3.41 3.95
CA GLY A 139 22.27 -4.43 3.39
C GLY A 139 22.38 -4.36 1.86
N LYS A 140 21.34 -3.87 1.18
CA LYS A 140 21.34 -3.58 -0.26
C LYS A 140 21.93 -2.21 -0.61
N LYS A 141 22.23 -1.37 0.38
CA LYS A 141 22.66 0.03 0.19
C LYS A 141 21.61 0.87 -0.55
N PHE A 142 20.34 0.60 -0.31
CA PHE A 142 19.26 1.42 -0.84
C PHE A 142 19.25 2.78 -0.11
N GLU A 143 19.45 3.88 -0.84
CA GLU A 143 19.57 5.24 -0.28
C GLU A 143 18.22 5.95 -0.13
N GLY A 144 17.15 5.38 -0.70
CA GLY A 144 15.81 5.97 -0.71
C GLY A 144 14.99 5.79 0.58
N LEU A 145 15.59 5.27 1.65
CA LEU A 145 14.88 5.06 2.91
C LEU A 145 14.69 6.39 3.64
N VAL A 146 13.45 6.72 3.98
CA VAL A 146 13.14 7.87 4.85
C VAL A 146 12.91 7.35 6.26
N GLU A 147 13.71 7.83 7.22
CA GLU A 147 13.47 7.53 8.63
C GLU A 147 12.10 8.09 9.06
N SER A 148 11.30 7.27 9.75
CA SER A 148 10.00 7.69 10.26
C SER A 148 10.18 8.90 11.19
N ALA A 149 9.44 9.98 10.94
CA ALA A 149 9.37 11.10 11.87
C ALA A 149 8.91 10.55 13.23
N SER A 150 9.76 10.67 14.24
CA SER A 150 9.40 10.44 15.63
C SER A 150 8.24 11.36 16.01
N GLU A 151 7.12 10.78 16.46
CA GLU A 151 6.01 11.24 17.33
C GLU A 151 5.84 12.73 17.78
N GLU A 152 6.40 13.75 17.13
CA GLU A 152 6.31 15.15 17.59
C GLU A 152 5.20 15.98 16.93
N ASP A 153 4.44 15.43 15.97
CA ASP A 153 3.35 16.16 15.28
C ASP A 153 1.92 15.64 15.64
N GLU A 154 1.70 15.24 16.89
CA GLU A 154 0.36 14.93 17.46
C GLU A 154 -0.54 16.17 17.68
N SER A 155 -0.46 17.21 16.85
CA SER A 155 -1.34 18.39 16.98
C SER A 155 -2.28 18.67 15.82
N SER A 156 -2.36 17.80 14.80
CA SER A 156 -3.33 18.00 13.71
C SER A 156 -4.06 16.75 13.19
N SER A 157 -3.80 15.57 13.72
CA SER A 157 -4.56 14.36 13.36
C SER A 157 -5.71 14.13 14.33
N SER A 158 -6.93 14.50 13.92
CA SER A 158 -8.16 14.07 14.59
C SER A 158 -8.67 12.73 14.03
N PHE A 159 -7.76 11.85 13.62
CA PHE A 159 -8.12 10.46 13.35
C PHE A 159 -8.31 9.74 14.68
N GLY A 160 -9.49 9.13 14.83
CA GLY A 160 -9.90 8.42 16.04
C GLY A 160 -8.86 7.39 16.47
N LYS A 161 -8.69 7.28 17.78
CA LYS A 161 -7.99 6.16 18.42
C LYS A 161 -8.77 4.87 18.14
N ASP A 162 -8.43 4.20 17.05
CA ASP A 162 -8.72 2.79 16.85
C ASP A 162 -7.42 2.01 17.06
N ASP A 163 -7.52 0.83 17.69
CA ASP A 163 -6.47 -0.07 18.23
C ASP A 163 -5.42 -0.62 17.22
N ASP A 164 -5.25 0.02 16.06
CA ASP A 164 -4.33 -0.43 15.01
C ASP A 164 -3.06 0.44 14.99
N ASP A 165 -2.08 0.07 15.85
CA ASP A 165 -0.72 0.60 15.80
C ASP A 165 -0.03 0.19 14.47
N GLU A 166 -0.37 0.87 13.37
CA GLU A 166 0.30 0.70 12.07
C GLU A 166 1.60 1.52 12.04
N GLU A 167 2.75 0.86 11.98
CA GLU A 167 3.99 1.51 11.57
C GLU A 167 4.10 1.53 10.04
N VAL A 168 4.52 2.69 9.50
CA VAL A 168 4.65 2.90 8.06
C VAL A 168 6.12 3.17 7.71
N LEU A 169 6.68 2.32 6.83
CA LEU A 169 7.96 2.57 6.19
C LEU A 169 7.76 3.42 4.94
N VAL A 170 8.64 4.42 4.70
CA VAL A 170 8.56 5.27 3.51
C VAL A 170 9.84 5.15 2.68
N LEU A 171 9.68 4.92 1.38
CA LEU A 171 10.75 4.89 0.39
C LEU A 171 10.53 6.03 -0.63
N ARG A 172 11.61 6.69 -1.03
CA ARG A 172 11.68 7.76 -2.03
C ARG A 172 12.78 7.50 -3.05
#